data_AF-A0A2N2GZ76-F1
#
_entry.id   AF-A0A2N2GZ76-F1
#
_cell.length_a   1.000
_cell.length_b   1.000
_cell.length_c   1.000
_cell.angle_alpha   90.00
_cell.angle_beta   90.00
_cell.angle_gamma   90.00
#
_symmetry.space_group_name_H-M   'P 1'
#
loop_
_entity.id
_entity.type
_entity.pdbx_description
1 polymer ?
#
loop_
_entity_poly.entity_id
_entity_poly.type
_entity_poly.pdbx_seq_one_letter_code
_entity_poly.pdbx_strand_id
1 'polypeptide(L)'
;MSRILSLSHLVSCGLSLFILAGCTLDAADLQQVRDGYYCGDGRADDDIGEDCEGDNLLFNATCQTMGYTGGTLTCGHDCKFDYSGCYGMAVCGNNLAEAWETCDGIDLQGADCTDFGYVGGTLTCDEQCGHFDESNCEDPPLCGNGIFNTGEDCDGDFPGVETCESLGLGTGQLACDETCAYDTSGCHE
;
A
#
# COMPACT_ATOMS: atom_id res chain seq x y z
N MET A 1 -3.93 43.70 -33.35
CA MET A 1 -3.04 43.91 -32.18
C MET A 1 -2.59 42.51 -31.74
N SER A 2 -1.73 41.82 -32.49
CA SER A 2 -0.26 41.88 -32.45
C SER A 2 0.32 41.96 -31.04
N ARG A 3 0.72 40.81 -30.48
CA ARG A 3 1.69 40.69 -29.37
C ARG A 3 2.58 39.45 -29.60
N ILE A 4 3.64 39.69 -30.37
CA ILE A 4 5.04 39.25 -30.19
C ILE A 4 5.23 37.85 -29.56
N LEU A 5 5.39 36.83 -30.40
CA LEU A 5 6.17 35.64 -30.05
C LEU A 5 7.65 36.07 -29.89
N SER A 6 8.25 35.68 -28.77
CA SER A 6 9.66 35.96 -28.46
C SER A 6 10.58 35.28 -29.49
N LEU A 7 11.30 36.12 -30.20
CA LEU A 7 12.20 35.85 -31.31
C LEU A 7 13.59 35.41 -30.81
N SER A 8 13.69 34.34 -30.02
CA SER A 8 14.99 33.85 -29.50
C SER A 8 15.38 32.44 -29.95
N HIS A 9 14.48 31.66 -30.57
CA HIS A 9 14.81 30.34 -31.14
C HIS A 9 14.32 30.16 -32.58
N LEU A 10 14.06 31.25 -33.32
CA LEU A 10 14.04 31.19 -34.77
C LEU A 10 15.48 30.99 -35.25
N VAL A 11 15.92 29.75 -35.23
CA VAL A 11 17.10 29.30 -35.95
C VAL A 11 16.89 29.68 -37.41
N SER A 12 17.66 30.69 -37.81
CA SER A 12 17.77 31.23 -39.15
C SER A 12 18.14 30.12 -40.13
N CYS A 13 17.14 29.50 -40.76
CA CYS A 13 17.35 28.60 -41.89
C CYS A 13 16.38 28.94 -43.03
N GLY A 14 16.37 30.23 -43.41
CA GLY A 14 15.66 30.74 -44.58
C GLY A 14 16.51 30.65 -45.85
N LEU A 15 16.19 29.67 -46.67
CA LEU A 15 16.14 29.74 -48.14
C LEU A 15 17.33 30.46 -48.85
N SER A 16 18.51 29.84 -48.92
CA SER A 16 19.43 30.06 -50.06
C SER A 16 20.51 28.98 -50.18
N LEU A 17 20.75 28.64 -51.44
CA LEU A 17 21.69 27.67 -52.03
C LEU A 17 23.05 27.50 -51.30
N PHE A 18 23.43 26.23 -51.12
CA PHE A 18 24.77 25.65 -50.98
C PHE A 18 25.66 25.99 -49.75
N ILE A 19 25.79 24.96 -48.89
CA ILE A 19 27.00 24.45 -48.18
C ILE A 19 27.78 25.45 -47.31
N LEU A 20 27.71 25.28 -45.97
CA LEU A 20 28.88 25.00 -45.10
C LEU A 20 28.44 24.77 -43.63
N ALA A 21 28.67 23.54 -43.16
CA ALA A 21 28.82 23.10 -41.76
C ALA A 21 27.73 23.47 -40.71
N GLY A 22 26.94 22.47 -40.29
CA GLY A 22 26.56 22.35 -38.87
C GLY A 22 25.14 21.92 -38.53
N CYS A 23 24.14 22.14 -39.39
CA CYS A 23 22.74 21.85 -39.03
C CYS A 23 22.16 20.77 -39.93
N THR A 24 22.50 19.51 -39.67
CA THR A 24 21.66 18.39 -40.11
C THR A 24 20.51 18.29 -39.12
N LEU A 25 19.33 18.77 -39.49
CA LEU A 25 18.10 18.27 -38.87
C LEU A 25 17.98 16.82 -39.31
N ASP A 26 18.13 15.88 -38.38
CA ASP A 26 17.89 14.47 -38.68
C ASP A 26 16.40 14.29 -39.01
N ALA A 27 16.07 13.36 -39.91
CA ALA A 27 14.69 12.97 -40.16
C ALA A 27 14.01 12.44 -38.88
N ALA A 28 14.78 11.97 -37.89
CA ALA A 28 14.29 11.61 -36.56
C ALA A 28 13.71 12.81 -35.78
N ASP A 29 14.31 14.00 -35.88
CA ASP A 29 13.85 15.22 -35.17
C ASP A 29 12.56 15.80 -35.77
N LEU A 30 12.35 15.63 -37.08
CA LEU A 30 11.13 16.08 -37.77
C LEU A 30 9.93 15.15 -37.56
N GLN A 31 10.16 13.94 -37.03
CA GLN A 31 9.12 12.97 -36.73
C GLN A 31 8.52 13.19 -35.33
N GLN A 32 9.30 13.66 -34.34
CA GLN A 32 8.84 13.96 -32.98
C GLN A 32 7.80 15.10 -32.91
N VAL A 33 7.92 16.12 -33.76
CA VAL A 33 6.99 17.27 -33.78
C VAL A 33 5.59 16.91 -34.31
N ARG A 34 5.44 15.76 -35.00
CA ARG A 34 4.20 15.39 -35.69
C ARG A 34 3.26 14.52 -34.85
N ASP A 35 3.79 13.82 -33.85
CA ASP A 35 3.05 12.83 -33.06
C ASP A 35 2.81 13.28 -31.61
N GLY A 36 3.20 14.50 -31.24
CA GLY A 36 2.92 15.09 -29.92
C GLY A 36 3.79 14.54 -28.78
N TYR A 37 4.78 13.69 -29.08
CA TYR A 37 5.74 13.17 -28.11
C TYR A 37 6.99 14.06 -28.05
N TYR A 38 7.03 14.98 -27.09
CA TYR A 38 8.18 15.86 -26.88
C TYR A 38 8.44 16.10 -25.39
N CYS A 39 9.51 15.46 -24.90
CA CYS A 39 10.05 15.76 -23.60
C CYS A 39 10.61 17.18 -23.55
N GLY A 40 10.32 17.94 -22.48
CA GLY A 40 10.75 19.32 -22.32
C GLY A 40 9.69 20.37 -22.67
N ASP A 41 8.41 19.98 -22.83
CA ASP A 41 7.32 20.93 -23.12
C ASP A 41 6.69 21.58 -21.87
N GLY A 42 7.18 21.21 -20.68
CA GLY A 42 6.67 21.67 -19.40
C GLY A 42 5.42 20.93 -18.89
N ARG A 43 5.03 19.82 -19.51
CA ARG A 43 3.97 18.91 -19.06
C ARG A 43 4.54 17.50 -18.93
N ALA A 44 4.03 16.75 -17.96
CA ALA A 44 4.27 15.32 -17.89
C ALA A 44 3.00 14.64 -18.39
N ASP A 45 3.05 14.02 -19.58
CA ASP A 45 1.88 13.48 -20.26
C ASP A 45 1.91 11.93 -20.32
N ASP A 46 1.16 11.29 -19.40
CA ASP A 46 1.03 9.81 -19.30
C ASP A 46 0.46 9.18 -20.59
N ASP A 47 -0.49 9.85 -21.24
CA ASP A 47 -1.21 9.36 -22.44
C ASP A 47 -0.29 9.12 -23.65
N ILE A 48 0.87 9.77 -23.68
CA ILE A 48 1.89 9.63 -24.72
C ILE A 48 3.13 8.90 -24.20
N GLY A 49 3.12 8.46 -22.95
CA GLY A 49 4.17 7.65 -22.35
C GLY A 49 5.34 8.46 -21.80
N GLU A 50 5.13 9.68 -21.30
CA GLU A 50 6.10 10.33 -20.41
C GLU A 50 5.85 9.91 -18.96
N ASP A 51 6.90 9.70 -18.19
CA ASP A 51 6.79 9.39 -16.77
C ASP A 51 6.89 10.68 -15.93
N CYS A 52 7.47 11.74 -16.50
CA CYS A 52 7.83 12.97 -15.80
C CYS A 52 8.20 14.11 -16.76
N GLU A 53 8.33 15.32 -16.21
CA GLU A 53 8.89 16.49 -16.90
C GLU A 53 9.65 17.38 -15.90
N GLY A 54 10.97 17.47 -16.05
CA GLY A 54 11.81 18.18 -15.08
C GLY A 54 11.63 17.64 -13.65
N ASP A 55 11.19 18.49 -12.72
CA ASP A 55 10.89 18.07 -11.33
C ASP A 55 9.45 17.54 -11.15
N ASN A 56 8.61 17.61 -12.20
CA ASN A 56 7.24 17.12 -12.18
C ASN A 56 7.22 15.62 -12.45
N LEU A 57 7.25 14.82 -11.40
CA LEU A 57 7.15 13.36 -11.47
C LEU A 57 5.69 12.93 -11.42
N LEU A 58 5.21 12.15 -12.39
CA LEU A 58 3.82 11.69 -12.41
C LEU A 58 3.49 10.86 -11.16
N PHE A 59 2.23 10.92 -10.76
CA PHE A 59 1.69 10.18 -9.60
C PHE A 59 2.42 10.46 -8.27
N ASN A 60 3.14 11.58 -8.17
CA ASN A 60 4.06 11.88 -7.06
C ASN A 60 5.09 10.77 -6.85
N ALA A 61 5.59 10.20 -7.94
CA ALA A 61 6.56 9.11 -7.89
C ALA A 61 7.81 9.52 -7.10
N THR A 62 8.29 8.59 -6.28
CA THR A 62 9.54 8.66 -5.52
C THR A 62 10.30 7.35 -5.70
N CYS A 63 11.57 7.30 -5.29
CA CYS A 63 12.29 6.02 -5.23
C CYS A 63 11.52 5.02 -4.39
N GLN A 64 10.98 5.52 -3.30
CA GLN A 64 10.18 4.76 -2.39
C GLN A 64 8.96 4.16 -3.13
N THR A 65 8.08 4.94 -3.75
CA THR A 65 6.88 4.36 -4.43
C THR A 65 7.21 3.36 -5.56
N MET A 66 8.48 3.25 -5.96
CA MET A 66 8.99 2.32 -6.96
C MET A 66 9.72 1.09 -6.35
N GLY A 67 9.60 0.87 -5.04
CA GLY A 67 10.14 -0.29 -4.34
C GLY A 67 11.58 -0.12 -3.83
N TYR A 68 12.09 1.11 -3.70
CA TYR A 68 13.37 1.38 -3.06
C TYR A 68 13.18 1.87 -1.62
N THR A 69 14.18 1.67 -0.77
CA THR A 69 14.17 2.11 0.63
C THR A 69 14.53 3.58 0.77
N GLY A 70 15.19 4.17 -0.25
CA GLY A 70 15.49 5.58 -0.26
C GLY A 70 16.14 6.07 -1.56
N GLY A 71 16.55 7.35 -1.52
CA GLY A 71 17.18 8.04 -2.63
C GLY A 71 16.36 9.20 -3.17
N THR A 72 16.75 9.68 -4.35
CA THR A 72 16.03 10.74 -5.07
C THR A 72 15.75 10.26 -6.48
N LEU A 73 14.47 10.17 -6.82
CA LEU A 73 14.01 9.86 -8.17
C LEU A 73 14.06 11.16 -8.97
N THR A 74 14.61 11.09 -10.17
CA THR A 74 14.73 12.27 -11.06
C THR A 74 14.13 11.98 -12.41
N CYS A 75 13.84 13.02 -13.19
CA CYS A 75 13.42 12.88 -14.57
C CYS A 75 14.62 12.88 -15.51
N GLY A 76 14.74 11.83 -16.33
CA GLY A 76 15.72 11.72 -17.39
C GLY A 76 15.44 12.69 -18.55
N HIS A 77 16.43 12.86 -19.43
CA HIS A 77 16.30 13.73 -20.60
C HIS A 77 15.31 13.21 -21.65
N ASP A 78 14.90 11.95 -21.52
CA ASP A 78 13.89 11.27 -22.33
C ASP A 78 12.51 11.24 -21.66
N CYS A 79 12.30 12.02 -20.59
CA CYS A 79 11.07 12.09 -19.80
C CYS A 79 10.67 10.72 -19.21
N LYS A 80 11.69 9.92 -18.90
CA LYS A 80 11.57 8.67 -18.16
C LYS A 80 12.14 8.81 -16.76
N PHE A 81 11.61 8.01 -15.84
CA PHE A 81 12.16 7.98 -14.49
C PHE A 81 13.62 7.50 -14.51
N ASP A 82 14.50 8.30 -13.93
CA ASP A 82 15.90 7.95 -13.69
C ASP A 82 16.04 7.45 -12.25
N TYR A 83 16.25 6.15 -12.13
CA TYR A 83 16.42 5.43 -10.86
C TYR A 83 17.85 5.46 -10.32
N SER A 84 18.81 6.09 -11.01
CA SER A 84 20.23 6.07 -10.62
C SER A 84 20.50 6.71 -9.24
N GLY A 85 19.61 7.60 -8.79
CA GLY A 85 19.64 8.19 -7.44
C GLY A 85 18.93 7.35 -6.37
N CYS A 86 18.28 6.25 -6.73
CA CYS A 86 17.59 5.35 -5.83
C CYS A 86 18.53 4.28 -5.26
N TYR A 87 18.31 3.86 -4.02
CA TYR A 87 19.11 2.82 -3.37
C TYR A 87 18.28 1.92 -2.45
N GLY A 88 18.83 0.73 -2.19
CA GLY A 88 18.25 -0.30 -1.32
C GLY A 88 16.89 -0.76 -1.83
N MET A 89 16.86 -1.54 -2.91
CA MET A 89 15.64 -2.17 -3.38
C MET A 89 15.05 -3.05 -2.27
N ALA A 90 13.77 -2.87 -1.94
CA ALA A 90 13.05 -3.73 -1.01
C ALA A 90 12.90 -5.14 -1.61
N VAL A 91 13.15 -6.18 -0.81
CA VAL A 91 13.15 -7.57 -1.28
C VAL A 91 12.29 -8.44 -0.36
N CYS A 92 11.06 -8.65 -0.79
CA CYS A 92 10.14 -9.52 -0.09
C CYS A 92 10.66 -10.96 0.03
N GLY A 93 10.52 -11.54 1.22
CA GLY A 93 10.98 -12.87 1.61
C GLY A 93 12.40 -12.89 2.18
N ASN A 94 12.99 -11.73 2.49
CA ASN A 94 14.32 -11.61 3.10
C ASN A 94 14.28 -11.59 4.64
N ASN A 95 13.09 -11.61 5.27
CA ASN A 95 12.84 -11.50 6.70
C ASN A 95 13.24 -10.16 7.34
N LEU A 96 13.21 -9.08 6.57
CA LEU A 96 13.46 -7.72 7.02
C LEU A 96 12.43 -6.80 6.35
N ALA A 97 11.50 -6.26 7.12
CA ALA A 97 10.49 -5.37 6.59
C ALA A 97 11.12 -4.02 6.20
N GLU A 98 11.23 -3.79 4.90
CA GLU A 98 11.79 -2.58 4.30
C GLU A 98 10.69 -1.55 4.00
N ALA A 99 11.07 -0.33 3.59
CA ALA A 99 10.18 0.84 3.55
C ALA A 99 8.74 0.62 3.02
N TRP A 100 8.54 -0.17 1.95
CA TRP A 100 7.22 -0.40 1.33
C TRP A 100 6.54 -1.69 1.76
N GLU A 101 7.25 -2.48 2.54
CA GLU A 101 6.77 -3.74 3.03
C GLU A 101 6.00 -3.47 4.32
N THR A 102 4.75 -3.89 4.32
CA THR A 102 3.93 -3.90 5.53
C THR A 102 4.54 -4.86 6.57
N CYS A 103 5.19 -5.92 6.09
CA CYS A 103 5.93 -6.92 6.85
C CYS A 103 6.84 -7.71 5.89
N ASP A 104 7.78 -8.51 6.39
CA ASP A 104 8.48 -9.53 5.60
C ASP A 104 8.79 -10.75 6.46
N GLY A 105 8.18 -11.89 6.11
CA GLY A 105 8.43 -13.15 6.78
C GLY A 105 8.11 -13.07 8.28
N ILE A 106 9.15 -13.07 9.12
CA ILE A 106 9.02 -12.92 10.59
C ILE A 106 9.09 -11.47 11.07
N ASP A 107 9.53 -10.54 10.24
CA ASP A 107 9.56 -9.13 10.59
C ASP A 107 8.18 -8.53 10.35
N LEU A 108 7.36 -8.57 11.40
CA LEU A 108 6.00 -8.03 11.40
C LEU A 108 5.96 -6.56 11.85
N GLN A 109 7.11 -5.89 11.97
CA GLN A 109 7.23 -4.52 12.48
C GLN A 109 6.58 -4.32 13.87
N GLY A 110 6.52 -5.40 14.66
CA GLY A 110 5.91 -5.41 16.00
C GLY A 110 4.39 -5.58 16.01
N ALA A 111 3.75 -5.75 14.85
CA ALA A 111 2.33 -6.08 14.78
C ALA A 111 2.06 -7.52 15.22
N ASP A 112 0.90 -7.74 15.82
CA ASP A 112 0.39 -9.07 16.14
C ASP A 112 -1.14 -9.15 15.90
N CYS A 113 -1.71 -10.34 16.05
CA CYS A 113 -3.15 -10.55 15.82
C CYS A 113 -4.05 -9.65 16.68
N THR A 114 -3.58 -9.20 17.86
CA THR A 114 -4.38 -8.34 18.75
C THR A 114 -4.57 -6.93 18.20
N ASP A 115 -3.66 -6.46 17.34
CA ASP A 115 -3.80 -5.18 16.64
C ASP A 115 -4.99 -5.17 15.67
N PHE A 116 -5.43 -6.35 15.23
CA PHE A 116 -6.55 -6.55 14.29
C PHE A 116 -7.84 -6.99 14.97
N GLY A 117 -7.86 -7.06 16.31
CA GLY A 117 -9.06 -7.38 17.10
C GLY A 117 -9.25 -8.86 17.42
N TYR A 118 -8.24 -9.70 17.14
CA TYR A 118 -8.22 -11.10 17.56
C TYR A 118 -7.72 -11.24 19.00
N VAL A 119 -8.00 -12.38 19.63
CA VAL A 119 -7.55 -12.65 21.01
C VAL A 119 -6.19 -13.34 21.08
N GLY A 120 -5.71 -13.87 19.96
CA GLY A 120 -4.49 -14.64 19.87
C GLY A 120 -4.20 -15.15 18.47
N GLY A 121 -3.45 -16.24 18.39
CA GLY A 121 -3.00 -16.84 17.13
C GLY A 121 -1.63 -16.37 16.64
N THR A 122 -1.33 -16.69 15.39
CA THR A 122 -0.05 -16.35 14.75
C THR A 122 -0.29 -15.46 13.55
N LEU A 123 0.10 -14.19 13.63
CA LEU A 123 0.09 -13.28 12.49
C LEU A 123 1.24 -13.66 11.55
N THR A 124 0.98 -13.63 10.25
CA THR A 124 2.00 -13.89 9.22
C THR A 124 2.03 -12.75 8.20
N CYS A 125 3.09 -12.71 7.39
CA CYS A 125 3.14 -11.79 6.25
C CYS A 125 2.76 -12.51 4.95
N ASP A 126 2.04 -11.82 4.06
CA ASP A 126 1.75 -12.37 2.74
C ASP A 126 3.01 -12.52 1.87
N GLU A 127 2.92 -13.32 0.80
CA GLU A 127 4.04 -13.58 -0.11
C GLU A 127 4.48 -12.35 -0.94
N GLN A 128 3.72 -11.26 -0.89
CA GLN A 128 3.95 -10.02 -1.63
C GLN A 128 4.43 -8.89 -0.71
N CYS A 129 4.54 -9.15 0.60
CA CYS A 129 4.88 -8.22 1.66
C CYS A 129 3.97 -6.97 1.72
N GLY A 130 2.79 -7.04 1.09
CA GLY A 130 1.86 -5.92 0.96
C GLY A 130 0.87 -5.85 2.13
N HIS A 131 0.55 -7.01 2.71
CA HIS A 131 -0.45 -7.14 3.76
C HIS A 131 -0.03 -8.19 4.80
N PHE A 132 -0.60 -8.04 5.99
CA PHE A 132 -0.60 -9.10 6.98
C PHE A 132 -1.61 -10.18 6.58
N ASP A 133 -1.25 -11.43 6.80
CA ASP A 133 -2.14 -12.59 6.69
C ASP A 133 -2.64 -12.97 8.08
N GLU A 134 -3.92 -12.66 8.31
CA GLU A 134 -4.68 -12.87 9.55
C GLU A 134 -5.33 -14.28 9.61
N SER A 135 -5.12 -15.14 8.61
CA SER A 135 -5.81 -16.44 8.51
C SER A 135 -5.51 -17.43 9.65
N ASN A 136 -4.40 -17.23 10.36
CA ASN A 136 -4.01 -18.01 11.53
C ASN A 136 -4.20 -17.24 12.85
N CYS A 137 -4.89 -16.11 12.82
CA CYS A 137 -5.33 -15.42 14.02
C CYS A 137 -6.55 -16.10 14.64
N GLU A 138 -6.64 -16.05 15.97
CA GLU A 138 -7.72 -16.69 16.73
C GLU A 138 -8.81 -15.66 17.02
N ASP A 139 -10.00 -15.91 16.45
CA ASP A 139 -11.19 -15.12 16.76
C ASP A 139 -11.45 -15.10 18.28
N PRO A 140 -11.97 -13.98 18.82
CA PRO A 140 -12.52 -14.00 20.16
C PRO A 140 -13.55 -15.12 20.29
N PRO A 141 -13.66 -15.74 21.49
CA PRO A 141 -14.70 -16.72 21.77
C PRO A 141 -16.06 -16.21 21.27
N LEU A 142 -16.63 -16.91 20.28
CA LEU A 142 -17.89 -16.53 19.67
C LEU A 142 -19.01 -17.05 20.55
N CYS A 143 -19.53 -16.17 21.38
CA CYS A 143 -20.68 -16.51 22.19
C CYS A 143 -21.88 -16.89 21.33
N GLY A 144 -22.45 -18.07 21.60
CA GLY A 144 -23.55 -18.64 20.82
C GLY A 144 -23.12 -19.55 19.66
N ASN A 145 -21.86 -19.99 19.58
CA ASN A 145 -21.39 -20.86 18.50
C ASN A 145 -21.60 -22.37 18.76
N GLY A 146 -22.06 -22.74 19.96
CA GLY A 146 -22.34 -24.11 20.37
C GLY A 146 -21.09 -24.93 20.75
N ILE A 147 -19.95 -24.28 20.96
CA ILE A 147 -18.68 -24.83 21.43
C ILE A 147 -18.19 -23.98 22.63
N PHE A 148 -17.98 -24.62 23.78
CA PHE A 148 -17.28 -23.99 24.91
C PHE A 148 -15.84 -23.65 24.53
N ASN A 149 -15.60 -22.39 24.20
CA ASN A 149 -14.28 -21.88 23.83
C ASN A 149 -13.44 -21.61 25.10
N THR A 150 -12.12 -21.59 24.94
CA THR A 150 -11.24 -21.26 26.08
C THR A 150 -11.48 -19.82 26.49
N GLY A 151 -11.92 -19.60 27.73
CA GLY A 151 -12.23 -18.26 28.26
C GLY A 151 -13.72 -17.95 28.36
N GLU A 152 -14.61 -18.83 27.88
CA GLU A 152 -16.06 -18.73 28.08
C GLU A 152 -16.49 -19.48 29.36
N ASP A 153 -17.41 -18.89 30.13
CA ASP A 153 -18.08 -19.56 31.25
C ASP A 153 -19.30 -20.35 30.77
N CYS A 154 -19.91 -19.96 29.65
CA CYS A 154 -21.09 -20.54 29.02
C CYS A 154 -21.09 -20.23 27.53
N ASP A 155 -22.04 -20.76 26.76
CA ASP A 155 -22.15 -20.50 25.32
C ASP A 155 -23.59 -20.22 24.89
N GLY A 156 -23.96 -18.93 24.81
CA GLY A 156 -25.30 -18.50 24.44
C GLY A 156 -26.38 -19.13 25.32
N ASP A 157 -27.31 -19.87 24.73
CA ASP A 157 -28.37 -20.57 25.50
C ASP A 157 -27.88 -21.83 26.23
N PHE A 158 -26.61 -22.19 26.11
CA PHE A 158 -25.99 -23.32 26.79
C PHE A 158 -25.15 -22.84 27.99
N PRO A 159 -25.71 -22.74 29.21
CA PRO A 159 -24.96 -22.39 30.43
C PRO A 159 -23.93 -23.46 30.87
N GLY A 160 -23.65 -24.47 30.04
CA GLY A 160 -22.76 -25.57 30.39
C GLY A 160 -23.37 -26.52 31.43
N VAL A 161 -22.52 -27.01 32.34
CA VAL A 161 -22.91 -27.95 33.42
C VAL A 161 -23.24 -27.25 34.75
N GLU A 162 -22.97 -25.94 34.84
CA GLU A 162 -23.22 -25.16 36.04
C GLU A 162 -24.69 -24.72 36.12
N THR A 163 -25.15 -24.51 37.36
CA THR A 163 -26.49 -24.05 37.71
C THR A 163 -26.39 -23.02 38.82
N CYS A 164 -27.46 -22.26 39.08
CA CYS A 164 -27.49 -21.37 40.26
C CYS A 164 -27.17 -22.13 41.56
N GLU A 165 -27.57 -23.41 41.66
CA GLU A 165 -27.33 -24.24 42.85
C GLU A 165 -25.85 -24.63 42.97
N SER A 166 -25.20 -25.05 41.87
CA SER A 166 -23.79 -25.46 41.89
C SER A 166 -22.84 -24.29 42.13
N LEU A 167 -23.23 -23.08 41.72
CA LEU A 167 -22.52 -21.83 42.02
C LEU A 167 -22.80 -21.29 43.44
N GLY A 168 -23.71 -21.91 44.20
CA GLY A 168 -24.06 -21.47 45.55
C GLY A 168 -24.93 -20.21 45.61
N LEU A 169 -25.65 -19.90 44.53
CA LEU A 169 -26.53 -18.74 44.37
C LEU A 169 -28.02 -19.06 44.58
N GLY A 170 -28.32 -20.30 45.01
CA GLY A 170 -29.68 -20.76 45.27
C GLY A 170 -30.36 -21.38 44.05
N THR A 171 -31.66 -21.13 43.90
CA THR A 171 -32.47 -21.67 42.80
C THR A 171 -32.60 -20.66 41.65
N GLY A 172 -33.13 -21.07 40.51
CA GLY A 172 -33.40 -20.17 39.40
C GLY A 172 -32.82 -20.66 38.08
N GLN A 173 -32.78 -19.75 37.10
CA GLN A 173 -32.24 -20.03 35.78
C GLN A 173 -30.93 -19.27 35.59
N LEU A 174 -29.83 -20.02 35.44
CA LEU A 174 -28.55 -19.48 35.03
C LEU A 174 -28.58 -19.26 33.51
N ALA A 175 -28.19 -18.07 33.07
CA ALA A 175 -28.11 -17.72 31.66
C ALA A 175 -26.68 -17.33 31.28
N CYS A 176 -26.45 -17.11 29.99
CA CYS A 176 -25.21 -16.57 29.47
C CYS A 176 -25.44 -15.17 28.93
N ASP A 177 -24.52 -14.24 29.19
CA ASP A 177 -24.56 -12.91 28.58
C ASP A 177 -23.89 -12.88 27.20
N GLU A 178 -23.94 -11.73 26.51
CA GLU A 178 -23.36 -11.54 25.17
C GLU A 178 -21.83 -11.66 25.14
N THR A 179 -21.17 -11.67 26.31
CA THR A 179 -19.73 -11.85 26.48
C THR A 179 -19.35 -13.26 26.93
N CYS A 180 -20.33 -14.17 26.97
CA CYS A 180 -20.16 -15.54 27.42
C CYS A 180 -19.70 -15.70 28.88
N ALA A 181 -20.08 -14.73 29.71
CA ALA A 181 -20.02 -14.85 31.17
C ALA A 181 -21.39 -15.29 31.73
N TYR A 182 -21.39 -15.93 32.89
CA TYR A 182 -22.63 -16.31 33.57
C TYR A 182 -23.47 -15.08 33.94
N ASP A 183 -24.67 -14.98 33.36
CA ASP A 183 -25.70 -14.07 33.84
C ASP A 183 -26.44 -14.72 35.01
N THR A 184 -26.16 -14.20 36.21
CA THR A 184 -26.71 -14.66 37.48
C THR A 184 -27.96 -13.89 37.91
N SER A 185 -28.47 -12.96 37.08
CA SER A 185 -29.64 -12.15 37.41
C SER A 185 -30.93 -12.97 37.60
N GLY A 186 -30.98 -14.17 37.03
CA GLY A 186 -32.05 -15.17 37.21
C GLY A 186 -31.89 -16.09 38.43
N CYS A 187 -30.80 -15.96 39.20
CA CYS A 187 -30.56 -16.74 40.42
C CYS A 187 -31.14 -16.06 41.66
N HIS A 188 -31.70 -16.85 42.57
CA HIS A 188 -32.38 -16.40 43.78
C HIS A 188 -32.10 -17.32 44.97
N GLU A 189 -31.80 -16.69 46.12
CA GLU A 189 -31.49 -17.38 47.39
C GLU A 189 -32.68 -18.09 48.04
#